data_AF-A0A7G2IWA7-F1
#
_entry.id   AF-A0A7G2IWA7-F1
#
_cell.length_a   1.000
_cell.length_b   1.000
_cell.length_c   1.000
_cell.angle_alpha   90.00
_cell.angle_beta   90.00
_cell.angle_gamma   90.00
#
_symmetry.space_group_name_H-M   'P 1'
#
loop_
_entity.id
_entity.type
_entity.pdbx_description
1 polymer ?
#
loop_
_entity_poly.entity_id
_entity_poly.type
_entity_poly.pdbx_seq_one_letter_code
_entity_poly.pdbx_strand_id
1 'polypeptide(L)'
;MLQVKELNQYYGGSHILRGVNFEARIGEVTCLLGRNGVGKTTLLKCLMGLIPARSGSVLWQEKNVTHWKPHQRVRAGVAYVPQGRDIFPRFDGRRESAARPFPFFSTGGTTCAG
;
A
#
# COMPACT_ATOMS: atom_id res chain seq x y z
N MET A 1 -13.65 1.57 1.95
CA MET A 1 -13.08 2.27 0.78
C MET A 1 -11.79 2.96 1.22
N LEU A 2 -10.73 2.90 0.42
CA LEU A 2 -9.50 3.66 0.62
C LEU A 2 -9.55 4.90 -0.26
N GLN A 3 -9.30 6.08 0.30
CA GLN A 3 -9.15 7.32 -0.45
C GLN A 3 -7.82 7.96 -0.12
N VAL A 4 -7.14 8.43 -1.15
CA VAL A 4 -5.86 9.14 -1.05
C VAL A 4 -6.01 10.47 -1.73
N LYS A 5 -5.73 11.55 -1.01
CA LYS A 5 -5.89 12.93 -1.48
C LYS A 5 -4.60 13.72 -1.30
N GLU A 6 -4.10 14.31 -2.39
CA GLU A 6 -2.92 15.17 -2.44
C GLU A 6 -1.72 14.59 -1.70
N LEU A 7 -1.51 13.27 -1.81
CA LEU A 7 -0.49 12.59 -1.03
C LEU A 7 0.90 12.94 -1.55
N ASN A 8 1.70 13.55 -0.69
CA ASN A 8 3.07 13.93 -0.98
C ASN A 8 4.05 13.23 -0.06
N GLN A 9 5.15 12.74 -0.63
CA GLN A 9 6.24 12.12 0.13
C GLN A 9 7.58 12.53 -0.46
N TYR A 10 8.51 12.82 0.44
CA TYR A 10 9.89 13.18 0.12
C TYR A 10 10.82 12.15 0.73
N TYR A 11 11.85 11.78 0.00
CA TYR A 11 12.93 10.93 0.48
C TYR A 11 14.24 11.69 0.36
N GLY A 12 14.82 12.08 1.49
CA GLY A 12 15.92 13.04 1.53
C GLY A 12 15.48 14.36 0.91
N GLY A 13 16.05 14.71 -0.25
CA GLY A 13 15.69 15.90 -1.05
C GLY A 13 14.81 15.63 -2.26
N SER A 14 14.48 14.36 -2.56
CA SER A 14 13.72 14.01 -3.77
C SER A 14 12.22 13.89 -3.48
N HIS A 15 11.41 14.59 -4.27
CA HIS A 15 9.94 14.51 -4.22
C HIS A 15 9.45 13.29 -5.00
N ILE A 16 9.18 12.19 -4.28
CA ILE A 16 8.87 10.88 -4.86
C ILE A 16 7.38 10.75 -5.20
N LEU A 17 6.50 11.07 -4.25
CA LEU A 17 5.05 11.09 -4.48
C LEU A 17 4.61 12.54 -4.61
N ARG A 18 4.06 12.90 -5.76
CA ARG A 18 3.68 14.28 -6.11
C ARG A 18 2.17 14.39 -6.27
N GLY A 19 1.48 14.89 -5.25
CA GLY A 19 0.02 15.12 -5.30
C GLY A 19 -0.77 13.89 -5.75
N VAL A 20 -0.48 12.72 -5.19
CA VAL A 20 -1.13 11.47 -5.63
C VAL A 20 -2.57 11.46 -5.12
N ASN A 21 -3.52 11.29 -6.06
CA ASN A 21 -4.95 11.21 -5.81
C ASN A 21 -5.51 9.92 -6.42
N PHE A 22 -6.12 9.06 -5.60
CA PHE A 22 -6.86 7.91 -6.11
C PHE A 22 -7.82 7.35 -5.05
N GLU A 23 -8.74 6.52 -5.49
CA GLU A 23 -9.66 5.78 -4.64
C GLU A 23 -9.57 4.30 -4.97
N ALA A 24 -9.61 3.45 -3.94
CA ALA A 24 -9.72 2.01 -4.09
C ALA A 24 -10.96 1.52 -3.32
N ARG A 25 -11.90 0.92 -4.05
CA ARG A 25 -13.17 0.46 -3.50
C ARG A 25 -13.01 -0.92 -2.86
N ILE A 26 -13.86 -1.21 -1.87
CA ILE A 26 -13.87 -2.55 -1.26
C ILE A 26 -14.50 -3.52 -2.25
N GLY A 27 -13.89 -4.69 -2.42
CA GLY A 27 -14.36 -5.72 -3.37
C GLY A 27 -13.87 -5.51 -4.80
N GLU A 28 -13.16 -4.41 -5.09
CA GLU A 28 -12.52 -4.17 -6.38
C GLU A 28 -11.01 -4.35 -6.28
N VAL A 29 -10.40 -4.84 -7.36
CA VAL A 29 -8.94 -4.95 -7.48
C VAL A 29 -8.40 -3.69 -8.14
N THR A 30 -7.69 -2.86 -7.37
CA THR A 30 -7.04 -1.66 -7.89
C THR A 30 -5.56 -1.94 -8.16
N CYS A 31 -5.17 -1.88 -9.44
CA CYS A 31 -3.79 -2.11 -9.86
C CYS A 31 -3.01 -0.79 -9.97
N LEU A 32 -1.83 -0.74 -9.37
CA LEU A 32 -0.91 0.39 -9.49
C LEU A 32 0.20 0.06 -10.49
N LEU A 33 0.16 0.67 -11.68
CA LEU A 33 1.10 0.44 -12.77
C LEU A 33 2.08 1.61 -12.94
N GLY A 34 3.23 1.35 -13.55
CA GLY A 34 4.19 2.36 -13.99
C GLY A 34 5.60 1.80 -14.15
N ARG A 35 6.58 2.62 -14.53
CA ARG A 35 7.99 2.21 -14.62
C ARG A 35 8.59 1.91 -13.24
N ASN A 36 9.62 1.06 -13.18
CA ASN A 36 10.45 0.91 -11.99
C ASN A 36 11.04 2.28 -11.58
N GLY A 37 11.04 2.59 -10.29
CA GLY A 37 11.53 3.88 -9.76
C GLY A 37 10.50 5.02 -9.70
N VAL A 38 9.28 4.83 -10.21
CA VAL A 38 8.22 5.88 -10.15
C VAL A 38 7.63 6.10 -8.74
N GLY A 39 8.08 5.33 -7.74
CA GLY A 39 7.59 5.46 -6.35
C GLY A 39 6.42 4.54 -5.96
N LYS A 40 6.12 3.48 -6.72
CA LYS A 40 5.07 2.51 -6.34
C LYS A 40 5.27 1.89 -4.97
N THR A 41 6.48 1.38 -4.69
CA THR A 41 6.82 0.82 -3.38
C THR A 41 6.77 1.90 -2.30
N THR A 42 7.15 3.14 -2.61
CA THR A 42 7.05 4.28 -1.71
C THR A 42 5.60 4.59 -1.36
N LEU A 43 4.70 4.58 -2.34
CA LEU A 43 3.27 4.74 -2.12
C LEU A 43 2.74 3.66 -1.18
N LEU A 44 3.03 2.38 -1.45
CA LEU A 44 2.57 1.28 -0.58
C LEU A 44 3.11 1.41 0.85
N LYS A 45 4.40 1.73 1.02
CA LYS A 45 5.00 1.99 2.34
C LYS A 45 4.31 3.16 3.07
N CYS A 46 3.91 4.20 2.35
CA CYS A 46 3.21 5.36 2.90
C CYS A 46 1.78 5.00 3.35
N LEU A 47 1.06 4.21 2.53
CA LEU A 47 -0.26 3.69 2.85
C LEU A 47 -0.25 2.72 4.05
N MET A 48 0.86 2.05 4.30
CA MET A 48 1.06 1.23 5.49
C MET A 48 1.53 2.01 6.72
N GLY A 49 1.88 3.30 6.57
CA GLY A 49 2.44 4.10 7.66
C GLY A 49 3.86 3.69 8.05
N LEU A 50 4.59 2.98 7.17
CA LEU A 50 6.01 2.67 7.35
C LEU A 50 6.89 3.88 7.08
N ILE A 51 6.42 4.77 6.20
CA ILE A 51 7.03 6.08 5.96
C ILE A 51 5.95 7.15 6.15
N PRO A 52 6.28 8.30 6.77
CA PRO A 52 5.32 9.37 6.96
C PRO A 52 5.00 10.07 5.65
N ALA A 53 3.73 10.40 5.43
CA ALA A 53 3.33 11.37 4.42
C ALA A 53 3.78 12.77 4.86
N ARG A 54 4.26 13.59 3.93
CA ARG A 54 4.62 14.98 4.22
C ARG A 54 3.40 15.89 4.23
N SER A 55 2.50 15.69 3.28
CA SER A 55 1.21 16.37 3.18
C SER A 55 0.21 15.48 2.44
N GLY A 56 -1.06 15.88 2.47
CA GLY A 56 -2.18 15.10 1.98
C GLY A 56 -2.84 14.27 3.07
N SER A 57 -3.81 13.45 2.67
CA SER A 57 -4.56 12.59 3.58
C SER A 57 -4.83 11.22 2.99
N VAL A 58 -4.81 10.22 3.88
CA VAL A 58 -5.21 8.84 3.59
C VAL A 58 -6.41 8.53 4.47
N LEU A 59 -7.55 8.22 3.84
CA LEU A 59 -8.78 7.84 4.51
C LEU A 59 -9.05 6.35 4.27
N TRP A 60 -9.29 5.60 5.34
CA TRP A 60 -9.72 4.22 5.30
C TRP A 60 -11.12 4.12 5.91
N GLN A 61 -12.11 3.74 5.11
CA GLN A 61 -13.51 3.68 5.52
C GLN A 61 -13.94 4.99 6.20
N GLU A 62 -13.69 6.11 5.52
CA GLU A 62 -13.99 7.48 6.00
C GLU A 62 -13.17 7.96 7.21
N LYS A 63 -12.35 7.09 7.82
CA LYS A 63 -11.48 7.45 8.94
C LYS A 63 -10.13 7.93 8.43
N ASN A 64 -9.67 9.07 8.92
CA ASN A 64 -8.33 9.56 8.58
C ASN A 64 -7.26 8.69 9.29
N VAL A 65 -6.49 7.95 8.49
CA VAL A 65 -5.44 7.04 8.95
C VAL A 65 -4.03 7.57 8.69
N THR A 66 -3.90 8.81 8.21
CA THR A 66 -2.62 9.42 7.77
C THR A 66 -1.52 9.29 8.82
N HIS A 67 -1.86 9.49 10.10
CA HIS A 67 -0.92 9.44 11.23
C HIS A 67 -0.99 8.13 12.03
N TRP A 68 -1.77 7.15 11.59
CA TRP A 68 -1.85 5.87 12.27
C TRP A 68 -0.56 5.08 12.10
N LYS A 69 -0.12 4.44 13.19
CA LYS A 69 1.00 3.50 13.18
C LYS A 69 0.61 2.23 12.39
N PRO A 70 1.57 1.51 11.78
CA PRO A 70 1.29 0.33 10.97
C PRO A 70 0.39 -0.71 11.66
N HIS A 71 0.64 -0.99 12.95
CA HIS A 71 -0.18 -1.95 13.71
C HIS A 71 -1.64 -1.51 13.90
N GLN A 72 -1.92 -0.20 13.93
CA GLN A 72 -3.29 0.32 13.99
C GLN A 72 -4.00 0.12 12.65
N ARG A 73 -3.29 0.30 11.53
CA ARG A 73 -3.83 0.07 10.17
C ARG A 73 -4.14 -1.41 9.94
N VAL A 74 -3.26 -2.31 10.38
CA VAL A 74 -3.49 -3.76 10.32
C VAL A 74 -4.72 -4.17 11.13
N ARG A 75 -4.85 -3.65 12.37
CA ARG A 75 -6.06 -3.88 13.20
C ARG A 75 -7.34 -3.36 12.55
N ALA A 76 -7.25 -2.35 11.70
CA ALA A 76 -8.38 -1.81 10.94
C ALA A 76 -8.68 -2.56 9.63
N GLY A 77 -7.94 -3.63 9.33
CA GLY A 77 -8.15 -4.49 8.16
C GLY A 77 -7.33 -4.11 6.93
N VAL A 78 -6.24 -3.34 7.09
CA VAL A 78 -5.31 -3.04 6.00
C VAL A 78 -4.10 -3.98 6.07
N ALA A 79 -3.87 -4.77 5.03
CA ALA A 79 -2.72 -5.67 4.92
C ALA A 79 -1.79 -5.23 3.79
N TYR A 80 -0.49 -5.52 3.93
CA TYR A 80 0.51 -5.26 2.91
C TYR A 80 1.41 -6.46 2.73
N VAL A 81 1.61 -6.83 1.47
CA VAL A 81 2.51 -7.90 1.06
C VAL A 81 3.60 -7.24 0.20
N PRO A 82 4.84 -7.15 0.69
CA PRO A 82 5.92 -6.57 -0.10
C PRO A 82 6.26 -7.43 -1.32
N GLN A 83 6.79 -6.79 -2.36
CA GLN A 83 7.42 -7.49 -3.48
C GLN A 83 8.76 -8.08 -2.99
N GLY A 84 8.80 -9.40 -2.85
CA GLY A 84 9.92 -10.12 -2.27
C GLY A 84 9.44 -11.09 -1.19
N ARG A 85 9.96 -12.31 -1.21
CA ARG A 85 9.63 -13.34 -0.23
C ARG A 85 10.34 -13.06 1.10
N ASP A 86 9.89 -12.06 1.86
CA ASP A 86 10.09 -12.04 3.32
C ASP A 86 9.04 -12.97 3.97
N ILE A 87 8.93 -14.18 3.41
CA ILE A 87 8.22 -15.29 4.03
C ILE A 87 9.23 -15.85 5.02
N PHE A 88 8.91 -15.83 6.31
CA PHE A 88 9.70 -16.51 7.33
C PHE A 88 10.17 -17.88 6.79
N PRO A 89 11.48 -18.20 6.76
CA PRO A 89 12.00 -19.43 6.14
C PRO A 89 11.52 -20.74 6.78
N ARG A 90 10.66 -20.67 7.80
CA ARG A 90 9.95 -21.82 8.39
C ARG A 90 8.49 -21.44 8.58
N PHE A 91 7.68 -21.71 7.56
CA PHE A 91 6.27 -22.00 7.78
C PHE A 91 6.02 -23.38 7.19
N ASP A 92 6.00 -24.38 8.07
CA ASP A 92 5.45 -25.68 7.76
C ASP A 92 3.99 -25.49 7.33
N GLY A 93 3.65 -26.05 6.18
CA GLY A 93 2.44 -25.74 5.42
C GLY A 93 1.13 -26.23 6.07
N ARG A 94 0.76 -25.70 7.24
CA ARG A 94 -0.52 -26.03 7.85
C ARG A 94 -1.05 -24.93 8.78
N ARG A 95 -1.59 -23.86 8.19
CA ARG A 95 -2.85 -23.22 8.65
C ARG A 95 -3.29 -22.15 7.67
N GLU A 96 -4.25 -22.53 6.85
CA GLU A 96 -5.16 -21.64 6.14
C GLU A 96 -6.11 -20.98 7.16
N SER A 97 -6.40 -19.67 7.03
CA SER A 97 -7.45 -19.02 7.82
C SER A 97 -7.94 -17.72 7.16
N ALA A 98 -9.09 -17.82 6.49
CA ALA A 98 -10.14 -16.80 6.39
C ALA A 98 -9.70 -15.37 6.03
N ALA A 99 -9.28 -15.17 4.78
CA ALA A 99 -9.15 -13.82 4.24
C ALA A 99 -10.54 -13.26 3.89
N ARG A 100 -11.02 -12.31 4.69
CA ARG A 100 -12.16 -11.44 4.33
C ARG A 100 -11.85 -10.77 2.97
N PRO A 101 -12.84 -10.29 2.21
CA PRO A 101 -12.58 -9.56 0.96
C PRO A 101 -11.75 -8.30 1.28
N PHE A 102 -10.44 -8.38 1.07
CA PHE A 102 -9.47 -7.32 1.30
C PHE A 102 -9.11 -6.67 -0.05
N PRO A 103 -8.91 -5.35 -0.10
CA PRO A 103 -8.25 -4.76 -1.26
C PRO A 103 -6.80 -5.26 -1.29
N PHE A 104 -6.51 -6.11 -2.26
CA PHE A 104 -5.18 -6.69 -2.47
C PHE A 104 -4.33 -5.73 -3.30
N PHE A 105 -3.31 -5.12 -2.69
CA PHE A 105 -2.36 -4.28 -3.40
C PHE A 105 -1.12 -5.10 -3.78
N SER A 106 -1.11 -5.63 -5.00
CA SER A 106 0.10 -6.22 -5.60
C SER A 106 0.69 -5.27 -6.63
N THR A 107 2.00 -5.08 -6.55
CA THR A 107 2.78 -4.38 -7.57
C THR A 107 3.14 -5.40 -8.65
N GLY A 108 2.20 -5.69 -9.54
CA GLY A 108 2.48 -6.54 -10.71
C GLY A 108 3.50 -5.85 -11.63
N GLY A 109 4.72 -6.38 -11.67
CA GLY A 109 5.68 -6.09 -12.74
C GLY A 109 5.30 -6.89 -13.98
N THR A 110 4.74 -6.24 -14.98
CA THR A 110 4.55 -6.83 -16.30
C THR A 110 5.89 -6.80 -17.03
N THR A 111 6.63 -7.91 -17.00
CA THR A 111 7.67 -8.17 -18.01
C THR A 111 6.95 -8.76 -19.22
N CYS A 112 6.54 -7.92 -20.16
CA CYS A 112 6.22 -8.39 -21.50
C CYS A 112 7.54 -8.69 -22.20
N ALA A 113 7.85 -9.97 -22.37
CA ALA A 113 8.80 -10.42 -23.39
C ALA A 113 8.13 -10.24 -24.75
N GLY A 114 8.82 -9.54 -25.64
CA GLY A 114 8.60 -9.45 -27.08
C GLY A 114 9.97 -9.41 -27.75
#